data_AF-A0A933CVI3-F1
#
_entry.id   AF-A0A933CVI3-F1
#
_cell.length_a   1.000
_cell.length_b   1.000
_cell.length_c   1.000
_cell.angle_alpha   90.00
_cell.angle_beta   90.00
_cell.angle_gamma   90.00
#
_symmetry.space_group_name_H-M   'P 1'
#
loop_
_entity.id
_entity.type
_entity.pdbx_description
1 polymer ?
#
loop_
_entity_poly.entity_id
_entity_poly.type
_entity_poly.pdbx_seq_one_letter_code
_entity_poly.pdbx_strand_id
1 'polypeptide(L)'
;METMPKTISKTVQRRQIKRLKPHHLEILTRYSQGQHQNMIAKEMGIGEPWLSVIINSPVFQEALEKRFQEREQELIERIAEENSRRLASLEAGMRYGSRCQ
;
A
#
# COMPACT_ATOMS: atom_id res chain seq x y z
N MET A 1 -17.54 -7.25 -22.61
CA MET A 1 -16.42 -8.13 -22.97
C MET A 1 -16.05 -8.90 -21.72
N GLU A 2 -16.56 -10.12 -21.56
CA GLU A 2 -16.21 -10.99 -20.44
C GLU A 2 -14.76 -11.46 -20.61
N THR A 3 -13.85 -10.91 -19.80
CA THR A 3 -12.46 -11.38 -19.79
C THR A 3 -12.43 -12.76 -19.16
N MET A 4 -12.30 -13.81 -19.98
CA MET A 4 -12.07 -15.17 -19.50
C MET A 4 -10.94 -15.17 -18.45
N PRO A 5 -11.13 -15.83 -17.29
CA PRO A 5 -10.06 -15.93 -16.30
C PRO A 5 -8.91 -16.71 -16.93
N LYS A 6 -7.76 -16.04 -17.13
CA LYS A 6 -6.54 -16.69 -17.62
C LYS A 6 -6.19 -17.83 -16.67
N THR A 7 -6.31 -19.07 -17.15
CA THR A 7 -5.96 -20.27 -16.38
C THR A 7 -4.47 -20.22 -16.08
N ILE A 8 -4.14 -19.95 -14.81
CA ILE A 8 -2.76 -19.87 -14.35
C ILE A 8 -2.14 -21.27 -14.51
N SER A 9 -0.97 -21.36 -15.14
CA SER A 9 -0.27 -22.64 -15.32
C SER A 9 -0.09 -23.38 -13.98
N LYS A 10 -0.31 -24.70 -13.96
CA LYS A 10 -0.13 -25.55 -12.76
C LYS A 10 1.26 -25.37 -12.13
N THR A 11 2.27 -25.10 -12.96
CA THR A 11 3.65 -24.82 -12.52
C THR A 11 3.76 -23.49 -11.77
N VAL A 12 3.01 -22.47 -12.19
CA VAL A 12 2.99 -21.15 -11.55
C VAL A 12 2.25 -21.22 -10.21
N GLN A 13 1.09 -21.90 -10.15
CA GLN A 13 0.38 -22.13 -8.88
C GLN A 13 1.26 -22.84 -7.84
N ARG A 14 2.06 -23.83 -8.27
CA ARG A 14 3.00 -24.52 -7.37
C ARG A 14 4.14 -23.63 -6.86
N ARG A 15 4.52 -22.61 -7.62
CA ARG A 15 5.60 -21.68 -7.32
C ARG A 15 5.14 -20.47 -6.49
N GLN A 16 3.84 -20.23 -6.39
CA GLN A 16 3.30 -19.17 -5.55
C GLN A 16 3.66 -19.41 -4.08
N ILE A 17 3.95 -18.31 -3.38
CA ILE A 17 4.25 -18.37 -1.96
C ILE A 17 2.97 -18.64 -1.17
N LYS A 18 3.08 -19.53 -0.17
CA LYS A 18 1.97 -19.87 0.74
C LYS A 18 1.95 -19.01 2.00
N ARG A 19 3.08 -18.36 2.32
CA ARG A 19 3.26 -17.51 3.50
C ARG A 19 4.31 -16.45 3.21
N LEU A 20 4.13 -15.29 3.85
CA LEU A 20 5.15 -14.25 3.85
C LEU A 20 6.34 -14.68 4.71
N LYS A 21 7.53 -14.40 4.20
CA LYS A 21 8.80 -14.55 4.91
C LYS A 21 9.43 -13.16 5.02
N PRO A 22 10.43 -12.94 5.90
CA PRO A 22 11.10 -11.65 6.02
C PRO A 22 11.57 -11.09 4.67
N HIS A 23 12.10 -11.94 3.80
CA HIS A 23 12.50 -11.57 2.45
C HIS A 23 11.34 -11.07 1.57
N HIS A 24 10.13 -11.64 1.71
CA HIS A 24 8.95 -11.16 0.98
C HIS A 24 8.43 -9.83 1.55
N LEU A 25 8.59 -9.59 2.86
CA LEU A 25 8.22 -8.32 3.49
C LEU A 25 9.13 -7.17 3.03
N GLU A 26 10.40 -7.46 2.77
CA GLU A 26 11.33 -6.50 2.17
C GLU A 26 10.90 -6.12 0.75
N ILE A 27 10.56 -7.13 -0.08
CA ILE A 27 9.99 -6.91 -1.42
C ILE A 27 8.71 -6.07 -1.33
N LEU A 28 7.81 -6.40 -0.40
CA LEU A 28 6.57 -5.67 -0.16
C LEU A 28 6.84 -4.19 0.16
N THR A 29 7.85 -3.93 0.99
CA THR A 29 8.25 -2.57 1.38
C THR A 29 8.75 -1.76 0.21
N ARG A 30 9.74 -2.29 -0.50
CA ARG A 30 10.28 -1.65 -1.70
C ARG A 30 9.22 -1.40 -2.76
N TYR A 31 8.36 -2.39 -3.01
CA TYR A 31 7.30 -2.29 -3.99
C TYR A 31 6.24 -1.25 -3.60
N SER A 32 5.80 -1.25 -2.33
CA SER A 32 4.83 -0.27 -1.81
C SER A 32 5.35 1.18 -1.78
N GLN A 33 6.68 1.35 -1.78
CA GLN A 33 7.35 2.64 -1.90
C GLN A 33 7.48 3.12 -3.36
N GLY A 34 7.05 2.31 -4.33
CA GLY A 34 7.08 2.65 -5.76
C GLY A 34 8.35 2.22 -6.49
N GLN A 35 9.21 1.40 -5.88
CA GLN A 35 10.37 0.86 -6.60
C GLN A 35 9.92 -0.13 -7.70
N HIS A 36 10.52 0.00 -8.89
CA HIS A 36 10.23 -0.88 -10.02
C HIS A 36 10.75 -2.31 -9.77
N GLN A 37 10.03 -3.30 -10.30
CA GLN A 37 10.33 -4.73 -10.12
C GLN A 37 11.76 -5.09 -10.58
N ASN A 38 12.21 -4.54 -11.71
CA ASN A 38 13.56 -4.75 -12.23
C ASN A 38 14.66 -4.25 -11.25
N MET A 39 14.45 -3.11 -10.60
CA MET A 39 15.38 -2.56 -9.62
C MET A 39 15.40 -3.42 -8.35
N ILE A 40 14.23 -3.81 -7.85
CA ILE A 40 14.11 -4.69 -6.68
C ILE A 40 14.81 -6.03 -6.95
N ALA A 41 14.57 -6.63 -8.13
CA ALA A 41 15.19 -7.88 -8.54
C ALA A 41 16.73 -7.77 -8.54
N LYS A 42 17.25 -6.68 -9.14
CA LYS A 42 18.69 -6.41 -9.20
C LYS A 42 19.31 -6.21 -7.82
N GLU A 43 18.69 -5.38 -6.97
CA GLU A 43 19.22 -5.05 -5.64
C GLU A 43 19.16 -6.23 -4.68
N MET A 44 18.13 -7.07 -4.79
CA MET A 44 17.96 -8.24 -3.93
C MET A 44 18.63 -9.51 -4.48
N GLY A 45 19.23 -9.45 -5.67
CA GLY A 45 19.85 -10.61 -6.32
C GLY A 45 18.85 -11.71 -6.69
N ILE A 46 17.60 -11.34 -6.99
CA ILE A 46 16.52 -12.26 -7.32
C ILE A 46 16.26 -12.21 -8.83
N GLY A 47 15.99 -13.36 -9.46
CA GLY A 47 15.54 -13.37 -10.84
C GLY A 47 14.20 -12.65 -11.01
N GLU A 48 14.11 -11.73 -11.97
CA GLU A 48 12.88 -10.98 -12.28
C GLU A 48 11.64 -11.89 -12.50
N PRO A 49 11.75 -13.06 -13.18
CA PRO A 49 10.60 -13.97 -13.30
C PRO A 49 10.13 -14.51 -11.95
N TRP A 50 11.04 -14.72 -11.00
CA TRP A 50 10.71 -15.19 -9.66
C TRP A 50 10.05 -14.10 -8.83
N LEU A 51 10.55 -12.87 -8.94
CA LEU A 51 9.94 -11.70 -8.31
C LEU A 51 8.50 -11.49 -8.81
N SER A 52 8.28 -11.65 -10.12
CA SER A 52 6.93 -11.59 -10.70
C SER A 52 5.99 -12.65 -10.12
N VAL A 53 6.46 -13.88 -9.90
CA VAL A 53 5.65 -14.93 -9.24
C VAL A 53 5.32 -14.57 -7.79
N ILE A 54 6.26 -13.97 -7.05
CA ILE A 54 6.04 -13.53 -5.68
C ILE A 54 4.97 -12.42 -5.66
N ILE A 55 5.16 -11.38 -6.47
CA ILE A 55 4.25 -10.22 -6.49
C ILE A 55 2.85 -10.65 -6.89
N ASN A 56 2.71 -11.52 -7.90
CA ASN A 56 1.41 -12.01 -8.37
C ASN A 56 0.83 -13.17 -7.52
N SER A 57 1.41 -13.46 -6.35
CA SER A 57 0.84 -14.46 -5.45
C SER A 57 -0.31 -13.87 -4.63
N PRO A 58 -1.40 -14.63 -4.36
CA PRO A 58 -2.54 -14.13 -3.58
C PRO A 58 -2.13 -13.58 -2.21
N VAL A 59 -1.24 -14.30 -1.51
CA VAL A 59 -0.76 -13.93 -0.18
C VAL A 59 0.00 -12.60 -0.19
N PHE A 60 0.75 -12.32 -1.27
CA PHE A 60 1.45 -11.04 -1.41
C PHE A 60 0.49 -9.90 -1.76
N GLN A 61 -0.47 -10.14 -2.65
CA GLN A 61 -1.48 -9.16 -3.03
C GLN A 61 -2.36 -8.76 -1.85
N GLU A 62 -2.82 -9.72 -1.04
CA GLU A 62 -3.59 -9.45 0.19
C GLU A 62 -2.80 -8.56 1.16
N ALA A 63 -1.51 -8.83 1.36
CA ALA A 63 -0.67 -8.02 2.24
C ALA A 63 -0.36 -6.63 1.66
N LEU A 64 -0.26 -6.52 0.34
CA LEU A 64 -0.07 -5.26 -0.35
C LEU A 64 -1.30 -4.37 -0.22
N GLU A 65 -2.49 -4.94 -0.45
CA GLU A 65 -3.77 -4.25 -0.28
C GLU A 65 -3.96 -3.78 1.16
N LYS A 66 -3.72 -4.66 2.15
CA LYS A 66 -3.81 -4.30 3.56
C LYS A 66 -2.90 -3.10 3.89
N ARG A 67 -1.67 -3.09 3.38
CA ARG A 67 -0.73 -2.00 3.62
C ARG A 67 -1.18 -0.68 2.97
N PHE A 68 -1.80 -0.75 1.79
CA PHE A 68 -2.36 0.43 1.15
C PHE A 68 -3.56 0.98 1.92
N GLN A 69 -4.45 0.12 2.42
CA GLN A 69 -5.58 0.52 3.27
C GLN A 69 -5.11 1.16 4.57
N GLU A 70 -4.11 0.59 5.24
CA GLU A 70 -3.51 1.18 6.45
C GLU A 70 -2.94 2.57 6.16
N ARG A 71 -2.21 2.73 5.04
CA ARG A 71 -1.65 4.03 4.65
C ARG A 71 -2.72 5.05 4.27
N GLU A 72 -3.78 4.63 3.59
CA GLU A 72 -4.92 5.48 3.25
C GLU A 72 -5.64 5.96 4.51
N GLN A 73 -5.90 5.05 5.44
CA GLN A 73 -6.50 5.36 6.74
C GLN A 73 -5.66 6.39 7.52
N GLU A 74 -4.34 6.20 7.59
CA GLU A 74 -3.44 7.17 8.23
C GLU A 74 -3.50 8.55 7.57
N LEU A 75 -3.64 8.61 6.24
CA LEU A 75 -3.75 9.89 5.52
C LEU A 75 -5.08 10.58 5.82
N ILE A 76 -6.18 9.82 5.84
CA ILE A 76 -7.51 10.33 6.19
C ILE A 76 -7.50 10.92 7.60
N GLU A 77 -6.94 10.20 8.57
CA GLU A 77 -6.85 10.64 9.96
C GLU A 77 -6.04 11.94 10.10
N ARG A 78 -4.88 12.04 9.42
CA ARG A 78 -4.07 13.27 9.42
C ARG A 78 -4.83 14.47 8.86
N ILE A 79 -5.55 14.29 7.77
CA ILE A 79 -6.35 15.36 7.15
C ILE A 79 -7.50 15.76 8.08
N ALA A 80 -8.16 14.79 8.71
CA ALA A 80 -9.22 15.04 9.67
C ALA A 80 -8.70 15.86 10.87
N GLU A 81 -7.57 15.47 11.46
CA GLU A 81 -6.94 16.21 12.55
C GLU A 81 -6.58 17.65 12.16
N GLU A 82 -5.99 17.86 10.99
CA GLU A 82 -5.64 19.19 10.50
C GLU A 82 -6.89 20.07 10.32
N ASN A 83 -7.95 19.51 9.74
CA ASN A 83 -9.20 20.22 9.53
C ASN A 83 -9.88 20.56 10.86
N SER A 84 -9.89 19.66 11.85
CA SER A 84 -10.40 19.94 13.18
C SER A 84 -9.64 21.08 13.85
N ARG A 85 -8.32 21.14 13.71
CA ARG A 85 -7.50 22.26 14.24
C ARG A 85 -7.82 23.59 13.55
N ARG A 86 -7.99 23.57 12.22
CA ARG A 86 -8.37 24.76 11.45
C ARG A 86 -9.75 25.29 11.86
N LEU A 87 -10.74 24.42 11.99
CA LEU A 87 -12.08 24.78 12.44
C LEU A 87 -12.07 25.36 13.86
N ALA A 88 -11.38 24.72 14.80
CA ALA A 88 -11.24 25.24 16.16
C ALA A 88 -10.59 26.64 16.21
N SER A 89 -9.63 26.90 15.32
CA SER A 89 -8.95 28.20 15.22
C SER A 89 -9.88 29.29 14.68
N LEU A 90 -10.72 28.95 13.68
CA LEU A 90 -11.74 29.86 13.15
C LEU A 90 -12.82 30.16 14.19
N GLU A 91 -13.31 29.15 14.90
CA GLU A 91 -14.30 29.33 15.99
C GLU A 91 -13.75 30.22 17.10
N ALA A 92 -12.49 30.02 17.50
CA ALA A 92 -11.82 30.88 18.47
C ALA A 92 -11.75 32.33 17.95
N GLY A 93 -11.31 32.55 16.71
CA GLY A 93 -11.25 33.87 16.10
C GLY A 93 -12.60 34.58 16.06
N MET A 94 -13.69 33.87 15.72
CA MET A 94 -15.05 34.42 15.72
C MET A 94 -15.54 34.79 17.14
N ARG A 95 -15.27 33.95 18.15
CA ARG A 95 -15.67 34.22 19.54
C ARG A 95 -14.96 35.43 20.17
N TYR A 96 -13.75 35.75 19.72
CA TYR A 96 -13.03 36.95 20.16
C TYR A 96 -13.38 38.19 19.32
N GLY A 97 -13.76 38.03 18.05
CA GLY A 97 -14.20 39.13 17.18
C GLY A 97 -15.60 39.68 17.50
N SER A 98 -16.51 38.85 18.03
CA SER A 98 -17.88 39.29 18.38
C SER A 98 -18.03 40.00 19.72
N ARG A 99 -16.93 40.22 20.47
CA ARG A 99 -16.97 40.85 21.82
C ARG A 99 -16.58 42.34 21.83
N CYS A 100 -16.36 42.92 20.66
CA CYS A 100 -16.08 44.35 20.47
C CYS A 100 -17.17 45.02 19.64
N GLN A 101 -18.42 45.04 20.12
CA GLN A 101 -19.46 46.01 19.73
C GLN A 101 -20.30 46.34 20.96
#